data_AF-A0A5N5ZDQ0-F1
#
_entry.id   AF-A0A5N5ZDQ0-F1
#
_cell.length_a   1.000
_cell.length_b   1.000
_cell.length_c   1.000
_cell.angle_alpha   90.00
_cell.angle_beta   90.00
_cell.angle_gamma   90.00
#
_symmetry.space_group_name_H-M   'P 1'
#
loop_
_entity.id
_entity.type
_entity.pdbx_description
1 polymer ?
#
loop_
_entity_poly.entity_id
_entity_poly.type
_entity_poly.pdbx_seq_one_letter_code
_entity_poly.pdbx_strand_id
1 'polypeptide(L)'
;MKKIDFNNKTCIYLDQFVISDIIEAKNPLWSQIKNLLEINHTRGNIYCPVSIEHILETVKKDLKGAIKHDSYYRKLSDNYLFKTEPFLTSQLISSLIRKNKFTLNTFLQEAKLREVDEIYSDINKNNEIFDESLKYKLSGQNDLRRLLSPRQSNKSKSQLMKVIKAMEVENFKNRLEEYIKVKSLRIRADNYGKHQFPNWIDQILFQLTNKHKFKEKHFRILLSELKRSGFNRIPTLNIKYSIGAYLAVENKQENTGDHIDLMRISSYLFSSDIFFTDKKRKYEICDLGLDKRYKTKVFSGVKNDLIEVANLLQKML
;
A
#
# COMPACT_ATOMS: atom_id res chain seq x y z
N MET A 1 11.22 -7.21 -10.44
CA MET A 1 11.72 -7.65 -9.11
C MET A 1 11.43 -9.15 -9.00
N LYS A 2 12.41 -10.01 -8.69
CA LYS A 2 12.07 -11.37 -8.22
C LYS A 2 11.64 -11.22 -6.77
N LYS A 3 10.45 -11.70 -6.43
CA LYS A 3 9.94 -11.74 -5.06
C LYS A 3 10.52 -13.01 -4.46
N ILE A 4 11.44 -12.87 -3.51
CA ILE A 4 12.25 -13.99 -3.02
C ILE A 4 11.96 -14.14 -1.53
N ASP A 5 11.17 -15.16 -1.22
CA ASP A 5 11.35 -15.94 -0.01
C ASP A 5 12.41 -17.03 -0.27
N PHE A 6 13.21 -17.37 0.74
CA PHE A 6 14.25 -18.41 0.69
C PHE A 6 13.65 -19.80 0.40
N ASN A 7 12.37 -20.00 0.71
CA ASN A 7 11.66 -21.27 0.50
C ASN A 7 10.83 -21.32 -0.79
N ASN A 8 10.98 -20.33 -1.69
CA ASN A 8 10.21 -20.24 -2.94
C ASN A 8 8.67 -20.20 -2.74
N LYS A 9 8.21 -19.75 -1.57
CA LYS A 9 6.78 -19.56 -1.29
C LYS A 9 6.20 -18.39 -2.09
N THR A 10 4.93 -18.53 -2.47
CA THR A 10 4.16 -17.45 -3.11
C THR A 10 3.60 -16.51 -2.03
N CYS A 11 3.89 -15.21 -2.14
CA CYS A 11 3.33 -14.18 -1.27
C CYS A 11 1.94 -13.76 -1.76
N ILE A 12 0.92 -13.93 -0.92
CA ILE A 12 -0.46 -13.54 -1.24
C ILE A 12 -0.88 -12.40 -0.30
N TYR A 13 -1.21 -11.24 -0.88
CA TYR A 13 -1.88 -10.17 -0.14
C TYR A 13 -3.39 -10.40 -0.14
N LEU A 14 -3.97 -10.55 1.04
CA LEU A 14 -5.42 -10.66 1.24
C LEU A 14 -5.95 -9.32 1.76
N ASP A 15 -6.83 -8.71 0.99
CA ASP A 15 -7.59 -7.53 1.41
C ASP A 15 -8.62 -7.90 2.47
N GLN A 16 -9.10 -6.93 3.25
CA GLN A 16 -10.03 -7.20 4.36
C GLN A 16 -11.34 -7.81 3.89
N PHE A 17 -11.85 -7.39 2.73
CA PHE A 17 -13.08 -7.98 2.18
C PHE A 17 -12.89 -9.48 1.88
N VAL A 18 -11.69 -9.92 1.50
CA VAL A 18 -11.39 -11.33 1.26
C VAL A 18 -11.45 -12.12 2.55
N ILE A 19 -10.87 -11.58 3.63
CA ILE A 19 -10.93 -12.21 4.94
C ILE A 19 -12.38 -12.32 5.42
N SER A 20 -13.18 -11.27 5.27
CA SER A 20 -14.62 -11.32 5.59
C SER A 20 -15.37 -12.34 4.75
N ASP A 21 -15.25 -12.30 3.43
CA ASP A 21 -15.97 -13.20 2.53
C ASP A 21 -15.58 -14.69 2.73
N ILE A 22 -14.31 -14.97 3.07
CA ILE A 22 -13.81 -16.31 3.44
C ILE A 22 -14.41 -16.79 4.76
N ILE A 23 -14.43 -15.93 5.78
CA ILE A 23 -14.91 -16.29 7.12
C ILE A 23 -16.43 -16.47 7.15
N GLU A 24 -17.13 -15.65 6.39
CA GLU A 24 -18.59 -15.67 6.25
C GLU A 24 -19.06 -16.74 5.26
N ALA A 25 -18.15 -17.40 4.53
CA ALA A 25 -18.45 -18.41 3.53
C ALA A 25 -19.52 -17.94 2.53
N LYS A 26 -19.41 -16.68 2.08
CA LYS A 26 -20.45 -15.95 1.36
C LYS A 26 -20.96 -16.65 0.09
N ASN A 27 -20.12 -17.48 -0.52
CA ASN A 27 -20.52 -18.41 -1.58
C ASN A 27 -19.58 -19.64 -1.62
N PRO A 28 -19.95 -20.71 -2.35
CA PRO A 28 -19.14 -21.94 -2.41
C PRO A 28 -17.71 -21.74 -2.91
N LEU A 29 -17.44 -20.76 -3.79
CA LEU A 29 -16.08 -20.49 -4.27
C LEU A 29 -15.19 -19.94 -3.16
N TRP A 30 -15.73 -19.09 -2.28
CA TRP A 30 -14.97 -18.60 -1.13
C TRP A 30 -14.62 -19.72 -0.14
N SER A 31 -15.54 -20.66 0.11
CA SER A 31 -15.26 -21.86 0.90
C SER A 31 -14.17 -22.73 0.27
N GLN A 32 -14.20 -22.88 -1.06
CA GLN A 32 -13.15 -23.60 -1.79
C GLN A 32 -11.80 -22.88 -1.67
N ILE A 33 -11.76 -21.57 -1.91
CA ILE A 33 -10.54 -20.75 -1.79
C ILE A 33 -9.98 -20.83 -0.37
N LYS A 34 -10.82 -20.76 0.66
CA LYS A 34 -10.42 -20.94 2.06
C LYS A 34 -9.65 -22.24 2.27
N ASN A 35 -10.25 -23.36 1.86
CA ASN A 35 -9.64 -24.68 2.01
C ASN A 35 -8.30 -24.77 1.25
N LEU A 36 -8.26 -24.23 0.03
CA LEU A 36 -7.04 -24.23 -0.78
C LEU A 36 -5.92 -23.38 -0.19
N LEU A 37 -6.25 -22.21 0.40
CA LEU A 37 -5.28 -21.38 1.12
C LEU A 37 -4.72 -22.13 2.33
N GLU A 38 -5.57 -22.75 3.14
CA GLU A 38 -5.14 -23.49 4.34
C GLU A 38 -4.26 -24.70 4.00
N ILE A 39 -4.61 -25.47 2.95
CA ILE A 39 -3.80 -26.61 2.50
C ILE A 39 -2.44 -26.13 1.96
N ASN A 40 -2.42 -25.12 1.10
CA ASN A 40 -1.18 -24.59 0.53
C ASN A 40 -0.29 -23.95 1.59
N HIS A 41 -0.87 -23.28 2.59
CA HIS A 41 -0.12 -22.72 3.72
C HIS A 41 0.51 -23.83 4.56
N THR A 42 -0.26 -24.86 4.92
CA THR A 42 0.24 -26.02 5.68
C THR A 42 1.36 -26.77 4.95
N ARG A 43 1.27 -26.87 3.61
CA ARG A 43 2.32 -27.47 2.76
C ARG A 43 3.53 -26.57 2.56
N GLY A 44 3.49 -25.33 3.06
CA GLY A 44 4.58 -24.38 2.91
C GLY A 44 4.73 -23.83 1.49
N ASN A 45 3.65 -23.80 0.69
CA ASN A 45 3.66 -23.24 -0.67
C ASN A 45 3.40 -21.72 -0.70
N ILE A 46 2.69 -21.22 0.30
CA ILE A 46 2.26 -19.82 0.39
C ILE A 46 2.49 -19.26 1.79
N TYR A 47 2.45 -17.94 1.89
CA TYR A 47 2.24 -17.20 3.12
C TYR A 47 1.48 -15.90 2.82
N CYS A 48 0.72 -15.41 3.79
CA CYS A 48 -0.16 -14.25 3.64
C CYS A 48 0.14 -13.21 4.74
N PRO A 49 1.14 -12.33 4.55
CA PRO A 49 1.54 -11.40 5.61
C PRO A 49 0.41 -10.44 5.99
N VAL A 50 0.29 -10.14 7.28
CA VAL A 50 -0.72 -9.19 7.78
C VAL A 50 -0.25 -7.76 7.53
N SER A 51 -1.18 -6.86 7.24
CA SER A 51 -0.92 -5.41 7.09
C SER A 51 -1.47 -4.63 8.28
N ILE A 52 -0.90 -3.46 8.59
CA ILE A 52 -1.44 -2.62 9.68
C ILE A 52 -2.86 -2.14 9.33
N GLU A 53 -3.11 -1.92 8.04
CA GLU A 53 -4.41 -1.52 7.53
C GLU A 53 -5.47 -2.59 7.80
N HIS A 54 -5.12 -3.88 7.79
CA HIS A 54 -6.06 -4.95 8.17
C HIS A 54 -6.58 -4.71 9.59
N ILE A 55 -5.67 -4.41 10.53
CA ILE A 55 -6.04 -4.16 11.93
C ILE A 55 -6.96 -2.95 12.03
N LEU A 56 -6.63 -1.85 11.34
CA LEU A 56 -7.43 -0.61 11.35
C LEU A 56 -8.87 -0.83 10.89
N GLU A 57 -9.10 -1.72 9.93
CA GLU A 57 -10.44 -2.05 9.46
C GLU A 57 -11.13 -3.13 10.30
N THR A 58 -10.39 -4.12 10.79
CA THR A 58 -10.93 -5.22 11.60
C THR A 58 -11.52 -4.71 12.90
N VAL A 59 -10.90 -3.71 13.55
CA VAL A 59 -11.43 -3.14 14.80
C VAL A 59 -12.76 -2.39 14.64
N LYS A 60 -13.17 -2.06 13.41
CA LYS A 60 -14.49 -1.44 13.15
C LYS A 60 -15.64 -2.45 13.25
N LYS A 61 -15.35 -3.76 13.26
CA LYS A 61 -16.31 -4.83 13.59
C LYS A 61 -16.48 -4.91 15.10
N ASP A 62 -17.54 -5.58 15.58
CA ASP A 62 -17.66 -5.90 17.01
C ASP A 62 -16.46 -6.73 17.48
N LEU A 63 -16.14 -6.67 18.78
CA LEU A 63 -14.95 -7.31 19.34
C LEU A 63 -14.84 -8.82 18.99
N LYS A 64 -15.95 -9.57 19.03
CA LYS A 64 -15.93 -11.00 18.70
C LYS A 64 -15.65 -11.20 17.22
N GLY A 65 -16.29 -10.39 16.36
CA GLY A 65 -16.00 -10.32 14.94
C GLY A 65 -14.54 -10.00 14.65
N ALA A 66 -13.98 -8.99 15.34
CA ALA A 66 -12.60 -8.55 15.17
C ALA A 66 -11.60 -9.66 15.52
N ILE A 67 -11.76 -10.31 16.68
CA ILE A 67 -10.94 -11.46 17.11
C ILE A 67 -11.00 -12.57 16.06
N LYS A 68 -12.20 -12.96 15.63
CA LYS A 68 -12.36 -14.04 14.64
C LYS A 68 -11.63 -13.76 13.32
N HIS A 69 -11.68 -12.51 12.84
CA HIS A 69 -11.04 -12.12 11.59
C HIS A 69 -9.52 -12.02 11.69
N ASP A 70 -9.01 -11.37 12.74
CA ASP A 70 -7.57 -11.20 12.96
C ASP A 70 -6.89 -12.54 13.22
N SER A 71 -7.47 -13.41 14.08
CA SER A 71 -6.91 -14.74 14.37
C SER A 71 -6.83 -15.62 13.12
N TYR A 72 -7.83 -15.57 12.23
CA TYR A 72 -7.80 -16.32 10.98
C TYR A 72 -6.69 -15.83 10.05
N TYR A 73 -6.54 -14.51 9.86
CA TYR A 73 -5.51 -13.99 8.98
C TYR A 73 -4.12 -14.28 9.54
N ARG A 74 -3.92 -14.11 10.85
CA ARG A 74 -2.64 -14.43 11.51
C ARG A 74 -2.23 -15.89 11.35
N LYS A 75 -3.19 -16.83 11.34
CA LYS A 75 -2.90 -18.25 11.06
C LYS A 75 -2.15 -18.45 9.73
N LEU A 76 -2.45 -17.63 8.72
CA LEU A 76 -1.86 -17.74 7.38
C LEU A 76 -0.57 -16.91 7.19
N SER A 77 -0.16 -16.12 8.18
CA SER A 77 0.84 -15.07 7.99
C SER A 77 2.28 -15.49 8.22
N ASP A 78 2.52 -16.66 8.81
CA ASP A 78 3.84 -17.09 9.29
C ASP A 78 4.49 -16.05 10.24
N ASN A 79 3.68 -15.29 10.99
CA ASN A 79 4.12 -14.14 11.81
C ASN A 79 4.78 -12.99 11.02
N TYR A 80 4.63 -12.98 9.69
CA TYR A 80 5.08 -11.86 8.87
C TYR A 80 4.07 -10.75 8.84
N LEU A 81 4.60 -9.53 8.98
CA LEU A 81 3.88 -8.29 8.78
C LEU A 81 4.49 -7.52 7.63
N PHE A 82 3.63 -6.89 6.84
CA PHE A 82 4.08 -5.86 5.93
C PHE A 82 4.59 -4.63 6.70
N LYS A 83 5.69 -4.06 6.22
CA LYS A 83 6.21 -2.78 6.71
C LYS A 83 5.28 -1.63 6.33
N THR A 84 5.16 -0.64 7.21
CA THR A 84 4.37 0.57 6.95
C THR A 84 4.95 1.40 5.81
N GLU A 85 4.10 2.15 5.10
CA GLU A 85 4.48 2.91 3.90
C GLU A 85 5.73 3.80 4.09
N PRO A 86 5.88 4.62 5.15
CA PRO A 86 7.05 5.49 5.30
C PRO A 86 8.34 4.69 5.51
N PHE A 87 8.26 3.62 6.30
CA PHE A 87 9.41 2.76 6.57
C PHE A 87 9.82 1.99 5.30
N LEU A 88 8.85 1.36 4.62
CA LEU A 88 9.08 0.64 3.38
C LEU A 88 9.64 1.54 2.28
N THR A 89 9.08 2.74 2.11
CA THR A 89 9.58 3.72 1.12
C THR A 89 11.03 4.11 1.41
N SER A 90 11.35 4.44 2.66
CA SER A 90 12.73 4.76 3.05
C SER A 90 13.69 3.58 2.87
N GLN A 91 13.25 2.34 3.14
CA GLN A 91 14.03 1.12 2.93
C GLN A 91 14.32 0.89 1.45
N LEU A 92 13.34 1.08 0.57
CA LEU A 92 13.51 0.93 -0.88
C LEU A 92 14.44 2.00 -1.45
N ILE A 93 14.33 3.24 -0.98
CA ILE A 93 15.29 4.30 -1.30
C ILE A 93 16.69 3.91 -0.82
N SER A 94 16.82 3.45 0.43
CA SER A 94 18.10 2.99 1.00
C SER A 94 18.76 1.92 0.14
N SER A 95 18.00 0.88 -0.21
CA SER A 95 18.47 -0.20 -1.07
C SER A 95 18.81 0.27 -2.49
N LEU A 96 18.02 1.18 -3.07
CA LEU A 96 18.29 1.74 -4.40
C LEU A 96 19.62 2.50 -4.44
N ILE A 97 19.85 3.39 -3.47
CA ILE A 97 21.03 4.25 -3.41
C ILE A 97 22.30 3.45 -3.07
N ARG A 98 22.17 2.42 -2.22
CA ARG A 98 23.28 1.53 -1.84
C ARG A 98 23.48 0.36 -2.78
N LYS A 99 22.57 0.18 -3.76
CA LYS A 99 22.53 -0.97 -4.67
C LYS A 99 22.42 -2.32 -3.95
N ASN A 100 21.70 -2.34 -2.82
CA ASN A 100 21.42 -3.58 -2.11
C ASN A 100 20.39 -4.42 -2.88
N LYS A 101 20.55 -5.74 -2.86
CA LYS A 101 19.51 -6.65 -3.35
C LYS A 101 18.29 -6.58 -2.43
N PHE A 102 17.10 -6.68 -3.02
CA PHE A 102 15.88 -6.84 -2.24
C PHE A 102 15.76 -8.27 -1.72
N THR A 103 15.37 -8.38 -0.46
CA THR A 103 15.12 -9.64 0.26
C THR A 103 13.74 -9.59 0.90
N LEU A 104 13.26 -10.70 1.45
CA LEU A 104 12.01 -10.76 2.23
C LEU A 104 11.96 -9.65 3.30
N ASN A 105 13.05 -9.49 4.05
CA ASN A 105 13.22 -8.46 5.08
C ASN A 105 13.23 -7.03 4.53
N THR A 106 13.24 -6.81 3.22
CA THR A 106 13.02 -5.47 2.65
C THR A 106 11.56 -5.05 2.82
N PHE A 107 10.63 -5.99 2.61
CA PHE A 107 9.19 -5.75 2.54
C PHE A 107 8.47 -6.13 3.83
N LEU A 108 8.93 -7.20 4.47
CA LEU A 108 8.32 -7.78 5.65
C LEU A 108 9.17 -7.55 6.90
N GLN A 109 8.51 -7.64 8.04
CA GLN A 109 9.13 -7.78 9.35
C GLN A 109 8.47 -8.97 10.06
N GLU A 110 9.28 -9.78 10.72
CA GLU A 110 8.78 -10.77 11.66
C GLU A 110 8.49 -10.07 12.98
N ALA A 111 7.23 -10.13 13.42
CA ALA A 111 6.85 -9.53 14.69
C ALA A 111 5.59 -10.21 15.23
N LYS A 112 5.61 -10.50 16.53
CA LYS A 112 4.40 -10.83 17.27
C LYS A 112 3.62 -9.54 17.51
N LEU A 113 2.56 -9.34 16.73
CA LEU A 113 1.60 -8.28 17.02
C LEU A 113 0.88 -8.62 18.32
N ARG A 114 0.58 -7.60 19.12
CA ARG A 114 -0.40 -7.71 20.20
C ARG A 114 -1.72 -8.26 19.65
N GLU A 115 -2.40 -9.09 20.43
CA GLU A 115 -3.71 -9.62 20.05
C GLU A 115 -4.71 -8.46 19.88
N VAL A 116 -5.70 -8.62 18.99
CA VAL A 116 -6.58 -7.50 18.63
C VAL A 116 -7.39 -6.99 19.81
N ASP A 117 -7.75 -7.84 20.76
CA ASP A 117 -8.49 -7.50 21.97
C ASP A 117 -7.71 -6.56 22.90
N GLU A 118 -6.38 -6.72 22.98
CA GLU A 118 -5.50 -5.84 23.75
C GLU A 118 -5.43 -4.42 23.20
N ILE A 119 -5.62 -4.24 21.89
CA ILE A 119 -5.46 -2.96 21.18
C ILE A 119 -6.78 -2.38 20.67
N TYR A 120 -7.89 -3.11 20.81
CA TYR A 120 -9.18 -2.80 20.19
C TYR A 120 -9.71 -1.42 20.59
N SER A 121 -9.71 -1.11 21.89
CA SER A 121 -10.25 0.15 22.42
C SER A 121 -9.42 1.36 22.01
N ASP A 122 -8.10 1.24 22.04
CA ASP A 122 -7.17 2.30 21.67
C ASP A 122 -7.25 2.63 20.18
N ILE A 123 -7.33 1.62 19.32
CA ILE A 123 -7.45 1.84 17.87
C ILE A 123 -8.82 2.43 17.54
N ASN A 124 -9.90 1.96 18.16
CA ASN A 124 -11.23 2.51 17.90
C ASN A 124 -11.35 3.99 18.28
N LYS A 125 -10.75 4.44 19.38
CA LYS A 125 -10.69 5.87 19.73
C LYS A 125 -9.94 6.69 18.67
N ASN A 126 -8.83 6.15 18.15
CA ASN A 126 -8.02 6.84 17.13
C ASN A 126 -8.65 6.80 15.73
N ASN A 127 -9.53 5.83 15.45
CA ASN A 127 -10.24 5.74 14.18
C ASN A 127 -11.18 6.93 13.96
N GLU A 128 -11.79 7.49 15.01
CA GLU A 128 -12.64 8.68 14.90
C GLU A 128 -11.83 9.89 14.43
N ILE A 129 -10.65 10.12 15.03
CA ILE A 129 -9.71 11.17 14.64
C ILE A 129 -9.26 11.00 13.19
N PHE A 130 -8.96 9.75 12.79
CA PHE A 130 -8.56 9.42 11.43
C PHE A 130 -9.68 9.70 10.41
N ASP A 131 -10.90 9.27 10.71
CA ASP A 131 -12.06 9.45 9.84
C ASP A 131 -12.44 10.95 9.72
N GLU A 132 -12.37 11.75 10.80
CA GLU A 132 -12.59 13.21 10.76
C GLU A 132 -11.52 13.91 9.89
N SER A 133 -10.25 13.57 10.11
CA SER A 133 -9.10 14.16 9.41
C SER A 133 -9.13 13.88 7.90
N LEU A 134 -9.47 12.65 7.51
CA LEU A 134 -9.56 12.27 6.10
C LEU A 134 -10.76 12.92 5.40
N LYS A 135 -11.92 13.03 6.06
CA LYS A 135 -13.07 13.75 5.51
C LYS A 135 -12.72 15.20 5.18
N TYR A 136 -11.98 15.88 6.06
CA TYR A 136 -11.52 17.25 5.81
C TYR A 136 -10.57 17.34 4.60
N LYS A 137 -9.61 16.41 4.49
CA LYS A 137 -8.68 16.42 3.35
C LYS A 137 -9.42 16.16 2.03
N LEU A 138 -10.33 15.19 2.05
CA LEU A 138 -11.08 14.75 0.87
C LEU A 138 -12.10 15.77 0.40
N SER A 139 -12.71 16.56 1.30
CA SER A 139 -13.67 17.59 0.90
C SER A 139 -13.03 18.61 -0.04
N GLY A 140 -11.87 19.16 0.32
CA GLY A 140 -11.15 20.10 -0.54
C GLY A 140 -10.73 19.52 -1.88
N GLN A 141 -10.31 18.25 -1.91
CA GLN A 141 -9.94 17.56 -3.17
C GLN A 141 -11.16 17.26 -4.06
N ASN A 142 -12.25 16.79 -3.45
CA ASN A 142 -13.48 16.45 -4.17
C ASN A 142 -14.19 17.70 -4.70
N ASP A 143 -14.19 18.81 -3.96
CA ASP A 143 -14.78 20.08 -4.40
C ASP A 143 -14.02 20.64 -5.61
N LEU A 144 -12.69 20.57 -5.59
CA LEU A 144 -11.86 20.99 -6.72
C LEU A 144 -12.09 20.10 -7.96
N ARG A 145 -12.27 18.78 -7.79
CA ARG A 145 -12.62 17.84 -8.89
C ARG A 145 -14.02 18.10 -9.46
N ARG A 146 -14.99 18.46 -8.62
CA ARG A 146 -16.35 18.83 -9.07
C ARG A 146 -16.33 20.06 -9.98
N LEU A 147 -15.52 21.05 -9.66
CA LEU A 147 -15.39 22.30 -10.42
C LEU A 147 -14.65 22.13 -11.77
N LEU A 148 -13.78 21.12 -11.89
CA LEU A 148 -12.88 20.92 -13.04
C LEU A 148 -13.35 19.83 -14.01
N SER A 149 -14.65 19.66 -14.25
CA SER A 149 -15.16 18.64 -15.18
C SER A 149 -15.34 19.12 -16.63
N PRO A 150 -14.34 18.94 -17.52
CA PRO A 150 -14.59 18.77 -18.94
C PRO A 150 -14.31 17.34 -19.42
N ARG A 151 -15.01 16.90 -20.48
CA ARG A 151 -14.68 15.68 -21.24
C ARG A 151 -13.33 15.87 -21.94
N GLN A 152 -12.26 15.36 -21.35
CA GLN A 152 -10.91 15.39 -21.93
C GLN A 152 -10.64 14.16 -22.81
N SER A 153 -9.90 14.33 -23.90
CA SER A 153 -9.42 13.22 -24.73
C SER A 153 -8.41 12.33 -23.98
N ASN A 154 -8.29 11.05 -24.36
CA ASN A 154 -7.33 10.12 -23.75
C ASN A 154 -5.86 10.63 -23.82
N LYS A 155 -5.49 11.33 -24.90
CA LYS A 155 -4.16 11.92 -25.04
C LYS A 155 -3.95 13.04 -24.01
N SER A 156 -4.91 13.94 -23.87
CA SER A 156 -4.89 15.02 -22.87
C SER A 156 -4.81 14.47 -21.45
N LYS A 157 -5.60 13.43 -21.14
CA LYS A 157 -5.56 12.73 -19.84
C LYS A 157 -4.18 12.18 -19.52
N SER A 158 -3.56 11.47 -20.46
CA SER A 158 -2.21 10.91 -20.29
C SER A 158 -1.13 11.97 -20.05
N GLN A 159 -1.26 13.14 -20.70
CA GLN A 159 -0.34 14.26 -20.52
C GLN A 159 -0.56 14.93 -19.16
N LEU A 160 -1.80 15.15 -18.76
CA LEU A 160 -2.13 15.72 -17.45
C LEU A 160 -1.63 14.83 -16.31
N MET A 161 -1.79 13.50 -16.43
CA MET A 161 -1.22 12.56 -15.46
C MET A 161 0.30 12.69 -15.33
N LYS A 162 1.02 12.86 -16.45
CA LYS A 162 2.47 13.08 -16.42
C LYS A 162 2.83 14.38 -15.71
N VAL A 163 2.08 15.45 -15.94
CA VAL A 163 2.28 16.76 -15.29
C VAL A 163 2.06 16.63 -13.78
N ILE A 164 0.94 16.04 -13.33
CA ILE A 164 0.65 15.83 -11.90
C ILE A 164 1.77 15.05 -11.23
N LYS A 165 2.22 13.95 -11.84
CA LYS A 165 3.35 13.16 -11.31
C LYS A 165 4.65 13.96 -11.24
N ALA A 166 4.93 14.79 -12.25
CA ALA A 166 6.13 15.62 -12.28
C ALA A 166 6.12 16.70 -11.18
N MET A 167 4.95 17.29 -10.89
CA MET A 167 4.79 18.24 -9.79
C MET A 167 5.13 17.58 -8.44
N GLU A 168 4.67 16.35 -8.21
CA GLU A 168 4.98 15.61 -6.97
C GLU A 168 6.46 15.25 -6.85
N VAL A 169 7.12 14.92 -7.96
CA VAL A 169 8.58 14.74 -8.01
C VAL A 169 9.28 16.04 -7.66
N GLU A 170 8.85 17.17 -8.21
CA GLU A 170 9.46 18.47 -7.95
C GLU A 170 9.28 18.90 -6.49
N ASN A 171 8.10 18.68 -5.90
CA ASN A 171 7.85 18.90 -4.49
C ASN A 171 8.83 18.12 -3.60
N PHE A 172 9.07 16.84 -3.93
CA PHE A 172 10.05 16.02 -3.21
C PHE A 172 11.48 16.55 -3.40
N LYS A 173 11.87 16.89 -4.63
CA LYS A 173 13.20 17.43 -4.92
C LYS A 173 13.47 18.73 -4.17
N ASN A 174 12.55 19.68 -4.25
CA ASN A 174 12.67 20.98 -3.56
C ASN A 174 12.87 20.77 -2.07
N ARG A 175 12.08 19.87 -1.48
CA ARG A 175 12.21 19.56 -0.06
C ARG A 175 13.54 18.87 0.29
N LEU A 176 14.00 17.96 -0.55
CA LEU A 176 15.29 17.30 -0.39
C LEU A 176 16.47 18.27 -0.53
N GLU A 177 16.39 19.22 -1.48
CA GLU A 177 17.40 20.27 -1.67
C GLU A 177 17.47 21.21 -0.46
N GLU A 178 16.32 21.62 0.07
CA GLU A 178 16.23 22.39 1.31
C GLU A 178 16.87 21.60 2.48
N TYR A 179 16.53 20.32 2.62
CA TYR A 179 17.09 19.47 3.67
C TYR A 179 18.63 19.35 3.58
N ILE A 180 19.18 19.16 2.38
CA ILE A 180 20.63 19.10 2.14
C ILE A 180 21.30 20.43 2.51
N LYS A 181 20.66 21.57 2.20
CA LYS A 181 21.19 22.91 2.47
C LYS A 181 21.17 23.25 3.97
N VAL A 182 20.03 23.06 4.63
CA VAL A 182 19.82 23.48 6.02
C VAL A 182 20.48 22.50 7.00
N LYS A 183 20.61 21.22 6.63
CA LYS A 183 21.17 20.13 7.47
C LYS A 183 20.44 19.93 8.81
N SER A 184 19.26 20.53 8.98
CA SER A 184 18.40 20.32 10.14
C SER A 184 17.14 19.59 9.71
N LEU A 185 16.67 18.70 10.59
CA LEU A 185 15.47 17.93 10.34
C LEU A 185 14.31 18.52 11.16
N ARG A 186 13.55 19.41 10.53
CA ARG A 186 12.28 19.89 11.06
C ARG A 186 11.14 19.18 10.33
N ILE A 187 10.40 18.35 11.06
CA ILE A 187 9.18 17.73 10.55
C ILE A 187 8.10 18.81 10.53
N ARG A 188 7.64 19.18 9.33
CA ARG A 188 6.53 20.13 9.16
C ARG A 188 5.21 19.43 9.49
N ALA A 189 4.23 20.20 9.95
CA ALA A 189 2.87 19.73 10.12
C ALA A 189 2.08 19.99 8.83
N ASP A 190 1.43 18.95 8.31
CA ASP A 190 0.35 19.07 7.34
C ASP A 190 -0.97 19.20 8.13
N ASN A 191 -1.81 20.18 7.79
CA ASN A 191 -3.07 20.43 8.48
C ASN A 191 -4.20 19.58 7.87
N TYR A 192 -4.90 18.83 8.72
CA TYR A 192 -6.06 18.01 8.38
C TYR A 192 -7.24 18.42 9.27
N GLY A 193 -7.69 19.67 9.10
CA GLY A 193 -8.74 20.25 9.93
C GLY A 193 -8.21 20.61 11.31
N LYS A 194 -8.76 19.99 12.36
CA LYS A 194 -8.35 20.21 13.75
C LYS A 194 -7.06 19.48 14.14
N HIS A 195 -6.58 18.59 13.28
CA HIS A 195 -5.45 17.71 13.56
C HIS A 195 -4.25 18.05 12.67
N GLN A 196 -3.06 17.86 13.22
CA GLN A 196 -1.80 18.03 12.52
C GLN A 196 -1.11 16.69 12.35
N PHE A 197 -0.70 16.38 11.13
CA PHE A 197 0.03 15.16 10.81
C PHE A 197 1.43 15.51 10.31
N PRO A 198 2.45 14.69 10.63
CA PRO A 198 3.79 14.88 10.10
C PRO A 198 3.81 14.87 8.57
N ASN A 199 4.44 15.88 7.95
CA ASN A 199 4.60 15.94 6.50
C ASN A 199 5.29 14.68 5.97
N TRP A 200 4.68 14.07 4.96
CA TRP A 200 5.06 12.73 4.52
C TRP A 200 6.49 12.66 3.95
N ILE A 201 6.96 13.69 3.23
CA ILE A 201 8.34 13.75 2.72
C ILE A 201 9.31 13.86 3.91
N ASP A 202 8.98 14.68 4.90
CA ASP A 202 9.81 14.86 6.10
C ASP A 202 9.92 13.58 6.92
N GLN A 203 8.84 12.78 7.00
CA GLN A 203 8.89 11.46 7.63
C GLN A 203 9.90 10.54 6.92
N ILE A 204 9.94 10.54 5.58
CA ILE A 204 10.92 9.73 4.83
C ILE A 204 12.34 10.22 5.08
N LEU A 205 12.57 11.54 5.05
CA LEU A 205 13.88 12.10 5.35
C LEU A 205 14.31 11.76 6.78
N PHE A 206 13.38 11.79 7.74
CA PHE A 206 13.63 11.37 9.12
C PHE A 206 14.09 9.91 9.18
N GLN A 207 13.38 9.00 8.50
CA GLN A 207 13.72 7.58 8.47
C GLN A 207 15.08 7.34 7.79
N LEU A 208 15.34 8.01 6.66
CA LEU A 208 16.61 7.92 5.95
C LEU A 208 17.80 8.37 6.81
N THR A 209 17.66 9.49 7.53
CA THR A 209 18.71 10.00 8.41
C THR A 209 18.89 9.14 9.66
N ASN A 210 17.80 8.88 10.38
CA ASN A 210 17.89 8.32 11.74
C ASN A 210 17.96 6.80 11.76
N LYS A 211 17.20 6.11 10.90
CA LYS A 211 17.20 4.64 10.83
C LYS A 211 18.22 4.13 9.82
N HIS A 212 18.24 4.66 8.60
CA HIS A 212 19.16 4.19 7.56
C HIS A 212 20.54 4.82 7.62
N LYS A 213 20.77 5.81 8.48
CA LYS A 213 22.07 6.51 8.63
C LYS A 213 22.56 7.11 7.32
N PHE A 214 21.66 7.72 6.56
CA PHE A 214 22.04 8.48 5.36
C PHE A 214 22.95 9.65 5.75
N LYS A 215 23.91 9.92 4.86
CA LYS A 215 24.83 11.06 4.94
C LYS A 215 24.54 11.96 3.74
N GLU A 216 25.05 13.19 3.74
CA GLU A 216 24.83 14.15 2.66
C GLU A 216 25.08 13.55 1.26
N LYS A 217 26.16 12.76 1.09
CA LYS A 217 26.45 12.06 -0.17
C LYS A 217 25.31 11.17 -0.66
N HIS A 218 24.63 10.46 0.24
CA HIS A 218 23.51 9.58 -0.10
C HIS A 218 22.28 10.39 -0.54
N PHE A 219 22.03 11.53 0.10
CA PHE A 219 20.96 12.45 -0.29
C PHE A 219 21.22 13.11 -1.65
N ARG A 220 22.47 13.46 -1.96
CA ARG A 220 22.85 13.98 -3.29
C ARG A 220 22.65 12.92 -4.40
N ILE A 221 22.96 11.65 -4.12
CA ILE A 221 22.66 10.56 -5.06
C ILE A 221 21.14 10.40 -5.23
N LEU A 222 20.35 10.46 -4.15
CA LEU A 222 18.89 10.42 -4.23
C LEU A 222 18.32 11.56 -5.07
N LEU A 223 18.82 12.78 -4.89
CA LEU A 223 18.41 13.93 -5.68
C LEU A 223 18.73 13.73 -7.17
N SER A 224 19.90 13.18 -7.50
CA SER A 224 20.27 12.83 -8.88
C SER A 224 19.35 11.75 -9.47
N GLU A 225 19.02 10.72 -8.68
CA GLU A 225 18.07 9.68 -9.10
C GLU A 225 16.68 10.26 -9.38
N LEU A 226 16.18 11.17 -8.53
CA LEU A 226 14.90 11.86 -8.75
C LEU A 226 14.94 12.76 -9.99
N LYS A 227 16.04 13.49 -10.23
CA LYS A 227 16.22 14.30 -11.45
C LYS A 227 16.20 13.45 -12.71
N ARG A 228 16.82 12.26 -12.68
CA ARG A 228 16.93 11.37 -13.84
C ARG A 228 15.68 10.56 -14.12
N SER A 229 15.07 9.99 -13.08
CA SER A 229 14.03 8.96 -13.22
C SER A 229 12.70 9.34 -12.57
N GLY A 230 12.62 10.48 -11.90
CA GLY A 230 11.51 10.79 -10.99
C GLY A 230 11.30 9.66 -9.99
N PHE A 231 10.04 9.30 -9.76
CA PHE A 231 9.68 8.19 -8.87
C PHE A 231 9.75 6.81 -9.52
N ASN A 232 10.06 6.67 -10.80
CA ASN A 232 9.94 5.39 -11.52
C ASN A 232 10.71 4.22 -10.86
N ARG A 233 11.82 4.49 -10.17
CA ARG A 233 12.65 3.47 -9.52
C ARG A 233 12.35 3.27 -8.04
N ILE A 234 11.37 3.99 -7.49
CA ILE A 234 10.92 3.86 -6.10
C ILE A 234 9.46 3.35 -6.15
N PRO A 235 9.24 2.03 -6.02
CA PRO A 235 7.94 1.41 -6.28
C PRO A 235 6.75 2.06 -5.56
N THR A 236 6.89 2.30 -4.25
CA THR A 236 5.83 2.91 -3.43
C THR A 236 5.39 4.24 -3.99
N LEU A 237 6.37 5.10 -4.29
CA LEU A 237 6.13 6.42 -4.86
C LEU A 237 5.57 6.40 -6.26
N ASN A 238 6.10 5.52 -7.11
CA ASN A 238 5.58 5.40 -8.46
C ASN A 238 4.12 4.94 -8.46
N ILE A 239 3.76 3.97 -7.61
CA ILE A 239 2.38 3.49 -7.53
C ILE A 239 1.47 4.58 -6.97
N LYS A 240 1.81 5.13 -5.79
CA LYS A 240 1.02 6.17 -5.11
C LYS A 240 0.66 7.32 -6.04
N TYR A 241 1.66 7.90 -6.70
CA TYR A 241 1.44 9.05 -7.56
C TYR A 241 0.91 8.68 -8.96
N SER A 242 1.06 7.44 -9.42
CA SER A 242 0.37 7.00 -10.65
C SER A 242 -1.13 6.85 -10.43
N ILE A 243 -1.54 6.23 -9.33
CA ILE A 243 -2.96 6.08 -9.01
C ILE A 243 -3.56 7.44 -8.61
N GLY A 244 -2.86 8.25 -7.80
CA GLY A 244 -3.33 9.60 -7.47
C GLY A 244 -3.55 10.48 -8.70
N ALA A 245 -2.62 10.45 -9.67
CA ALA A 245 -2.78 11.16 -10.93
C ALA A 245 -3.95 10.61 -11.76
N TYR A 246 -4.14 9.29 -11.78
CA TYR A 246 -5.27 8.65 -12.46
C TYR A 246 -6.61 9.12 -11.89
N LEU A 247 -6.77 9.08 -10.57
CA LEU A 247 -8.00 9.50 -9.90
C LEU A 247 -8.31 10.97 -10.12
N ALA A 248 -7.28 11.83 -10.11
CA ALA A 248 -7.42 13.25 -10.38
C ALA A 248 -7.90 13.53 -11.81
N VAL A 249 -7.37 12.81 -12.80
CA VAL A 249 -7.72 13.02 -14.21
C VAL A 249 -9.07 12.39 -14.59
N GLU A 250 -9.43 11.28 -13.96
CA GLU A 250 -10.74 10.64 -14.13
C GLU A 250 -11.84 11.28 -13.26
N ASN A 251 -11.54 12.36 -12.52
CA ASN A 251 -12.46 13.04 -11.61
C ASN A 251 -13.20 12.09 -10.64
N LYS A 252 -12.53 11.00 -10.23
CA LYS A 252 -13.14 10.04 -9.31
C LYS A 252 -13.17 10.62 -7.92
N GLN A 253 -14.34 10.64 -7.28
CA GLN A 253 -14.45 10.99 -5.87
C GLN A 253 -13.84 9.88 -5.01
N GLU A 254 -13.18 10.28 -3.93
CA GLU A 254 -12.59 9.38 -2.95
C GLU A 254 -13.32 9.50 -1.61
N ASN A 255 -13.46 8.37 -0.92
CA ASN A 255 -13.89 8.29 0.48
C ASN A 255 -12.73 7.83 1.40
N THR A 256 -12.97 7.72 2.70
CA THR A 256 -11.94 7.28 3.66
C THR A 256 -11.43 5.85 3.38
N GLY A 257 -12.31 4.92 3.01
CA GLY A 257 -11.92 3.55 2.66
C GLY A 257 -11.01 3.50 1.44
N ASP A 258 -11.31 4.32 0.43
CA ASP A 258 -10.49 4.49 -0.76
C ASP A 258 -9.04 4.89 -0.41
N HIS A 259 -8.80 5.68 0.64
CA HIS A 259 -7.45 6.02 1.08
C HIS A 259 -6.68 4.83 1.67
N ILE A 260 -7.33 3.97 2.44
CA ILE A 260 -6.73 2.76 3.00
C ILE A 260 -6.35 1.82 1.84
N ASP A 261 -7.21 1.66 0.85
CA ASP A 261 -6.93 0.86 -0.35
C ASP A 261 -5.71 1.38 -1.09
N LEU A 262 -5.62 2.70 -1.28
CA LEU A 262 -4.46 3.32 -1.93
C LEU A 262 -3.15 3.12 -1.15
N MET A 263 -3.20 3.19 0.18
CA MET A 263 -2.04 2.90 1.03
C MET A 263 -1.58 1.45 0.85
N ARG A 264 -2.52 0.49 0.83
CA ARG A 264 -2.22 -0.93 0.60
C ARG A 264 -1.64 -1.18 -0.77
N ILE A 265 -2.27 -0.67 -1.83
CA ILE A 265 -1.81 -0.87 -3.21
C ILE A 265 -0.42 -0.25 -3.40
N SER A 266 -0.23 0.98 -2.91
CA SER A 266 1.07 1.65 -3.01
C SER A 266 2.16 0.96 -2.21
N SER A 267 1.83 0.31 -1.10
CA SER A 267 2.83 -0.34 -0.25
C SER A 267 3.12 -1.79 -0.65
N TYR A 268 2.13 -2.54 -1.12
CA TYR A 268 2.21 -4.01 -1.12
C TYR A 268 2.09 -4.65 -2.50
N LEU A 269 1.53 -3.96 -3.51
CA LEU A 269 1.35 -4.51 -4.86
C LEU A 269 2.65 -5.08 -5.44
N PHE A 270 3.77 -4.39 -5.26
CA PHE A 270 5.06 -4.78 -5.83
C PHE A 270 5.79 -5.86 -5.03
N SER A 271 5.40 -6.11 -3.78
CA SER A 271 5.96 -7.16 -2.93
C SER A 271 5.20 -8.48 -2.99
N SER A 272 3.94 -8.49 -3.43
CA SER A 272 3.08 -9.68 -3.43
C SER A 272 3.02 -10.34 -4.79
N ASP A 273 3.10 -11.66 -4.88
CA ASP A 273 2.93 -12.42 -6.14
C ASP A 273 1.47 -12.40 -6.60
N ILE A 274 0.56 -12.53 -5.64
CA ILE A 274 -0.89 -12.41 -5.81
C ILE A 274 -1.39 -11.28 -4.92
N PHE A 275 -2.22 -10.40 -5.48
CA PHE A 275 -2.78 -9.24 -4.77
C PHE A 275 -4.29 -9.21 -4.95
N PHE A 276 -5.03 -9.38 -3.86
CA PHE A 276 -6.47 -9.16 -3.86
C PHE A 276 -6.81 -7.70 -3.58
N THR A 277 -7.83 -7.20 -4.27
CA THR A 277 -8.42 -5.88 -4.04
C THR A 277 -9.83 -5.84 -4.64
N ASP A 278 -10.62 -4.80 -4.40
CA ASP A 278 -11.94 -4.69 -5.01
C ASP A 278 -11.87 -4.50 -6.54
N LYS A 279 -13.03 -4.66 -7.20
CA LYS A 279 -13.13 -4.59 -8.66
C LYS A 279 -12.68 -3.26 -9.24
N LYS A 280 -13.01 -2.13 -8.59
CA LYS A 280 -12.64 -0.78 -9.04
C LYS A 280 -11.13 -0.62 -8.98
N ARG A 281 -10.49 -1.02 -7.88
CA ARG A 281 -9.03 -0.92 -7.72
C ARG A 281 -8.26 -1.87 -8.62
N LYS A 282 -8.74 -3.09 -8.83
CA LYS A 282 -8.17 -4.02 -9.82
C LYS A 282 -8.13 -3.38 -11.21
N TYR A 283 -9.23 -2.78 -11.65
CA TYR A 283 -9.30 -2.10 -12.94
C TYR A 283 -8.25 -1.00 -13.06
N GLU A 284 -8.13 -0.13 -12.04
CA GLU A 284 -7.16 0.98 -12.01
C GLU A 284 -5.72 0.49 -12.08
N ILE A 285 -5.39 -0.58 -11.35
CA ILE A 285 -4.05 -1.19 -11.35
C ILE A 285 -3.69 -1.72 -12.74
N CYS A 286 -4.62 -2.42 -13.39
CA CYS A 286 -4.42 -3.01 -14.72
C CYS A 286 -4.38 -1.95 -15.83
N ASP A 287 -5.23 -0.93 -15.78
CA ASP A 287 -5.27 0.17 -16.75
C ASP A 287 -3.96 0.98 -16.73
N LEU A 288 -3.39 1.17 -15.53
CA LEU A 288 -2.07 1.77 -15.35
C LEU A 288 -0.90 0.84 -15.69
N GLY A 289 -1.16 -0.44 -15.99
CA GLY A 289 -0.15 -1.47 -16.26
C GLY A 289 0.79 -1.76 -15.08
N LEU A 290 0.34 -1.48 -13.85
CA LEU A 290 1.16 -1.67 -12.64
C LEU A 290 1.31 -3.17 -12.30
N ASP A 291 0.28 -3.96 -12.54
CA ASP A 291 0.29 -5.44 -12.46
C ASP A 291 1.43 -6.04 -13.30
N LYS A 292 1.55 -5.61 -14.56
CA LYS A 292 2.59 -6.07 -15.50
C LYS A 292 3.96 -5.56 -15.07
N ARG A 293 4.07 -4.28 -14.72
CA ARG A 293 5.34 -3.65 -14.29
C ARG A 293 5.95 -4.35 -13.09
N TYR A 294 5.11 -4.71 -12.11
CA TYR A 294 5.57 -5.34 -10.87
C TYR A 294 5.42 -6.86 -10.84
N LYS A 295 4.94 -7.46 -11.94
CA LYS A 295 4.76 -8.91 -12.09
C LYS A 295 3.88 -9.49 -10.97
N THR A 296 2.71 -8.89 -10.78
CA THR A 296 1.75 -9.27 -9.74
C THR A 296 0.44 -9.66 -10.39
N LYS A 297 -0.11 -10.82 -10.01
CA LYS A 297 -1.47 -11.20 -10.42
C LYS A 297 -2.48 -10.52 -9.50
N VAL A 298 -3.47 -9.85 -10.09
CA VAL A 298 -4.44 -9.04 -9.34
C VAL A 298 -5.84 -9.65 -9.48
N PHE A 299 -6.48 -9.94 -8.35
CA PHE A 299 -7.80 -10.56 -8.28
C PHE A 299 -8.77 -9.72 -7.45
N SER A 300 -10.05 -9.91 -7.71
CA SER A 300 -11.16 -9.30 -6.99
C SER A 300 -12.24 -10.33 -6.66
N GLY A 301 -13.28 -9.93 -5.93
CA GLY A 301 -14.39 -10.81 -5.54
C GLY A 301 -15.33 -11.25 -6.67
N VAL A 302 -15.02 -10.95 -7.94
CA VAL A 302 -15.88 -11.33 -9.07
C VAL A 302 -15.69 -12.81 -9.44
N LYS A 303 -16.77 -13.48 -9.84
CA LYS A 303 -16.78 -14.94 -10.09
C LYS A 303 -15.61 -15.45 -10.95
N ASN A 304 -15.28 -14.77 -12.05
CA ASN A 304 -14.20 -15.20 -12.95
C ASN A 304 -12.83 -15.17 -12.24
N ASP A 305 -12.57 -14.13 -11.43
CA ASP A 305 -11.34 -14.02 -10.65
C ASP A 305 -11.27 -15.11 -9.58
N LEU A 306 -12.39 -15.43 -8.93
CA LEU A 306 -12.47 -16.49 -7.93
C LEU A 306 -12.18 -17.87 -8.54
N ILE A 307 -12.71 -18.14 -9.74
CA ILE A 307 -12.42 -19.38 -10.47
C ILE A 307 -10.94 -19.43 -10.85
N GLU A 308 -10.38 -18.33 -11.37
CA GLU A 308 -8.98 -18.29 -11.77
C GLU A 308 -8.04 -18.51 -10.57
N VAL A 309 -8.29 -17.84 -9.45
CA VAL A 309 -7.44 -18.01 -8.25
C VAL A 309 -7.59 -19.39 -7.62
N ALA A 310 -8.79 -19.97 -7.61
CA ALA A 310 -8.99 -21.35 -7.16
C ALA A 310 -8.18 -22.34 -8.01
N ASN A 311 -8.22 -22.18 -9.34
CA ASN A 311 -7.42 -22.99 -10.25
C ASN A 311 -5.90 -22.80 -10.05
N LEU A 312 -5.45 -21.58 -9.75
CA LEU A 312 -4.05 -21.31 -9.44
C LEU A 312 -3.61 -21.98 -8.14
N LEU A 313 -4.40 -21.88 -7.08
CA LEU A 313 -4.10 -22.51 -5.80
C LEU A 313 -4.17 -24.04 -5.89
N GLN A 314 -5.07 -24.59 -6.71
CA GLN A 314 -5.14 -26.04 -6.98
C GLN A 314 -3.88 -26.55 -7.67
N LYS A 315 -3.30 -25.78 -8.59
CA LYS A 315 -2.05 -26.13 -9.29
C LYS A 315 -0.80 -26.07 -8.40
N MET A 316 -0.90 -25.43 -7.24
CA MET A 316 0.20 -25.36 -6.27
C MET A 316 0.23 -26.57 -5.33
N LEU A 317 -0.84 -27.38 -5.28
CA LEU A 317 -0.93 -28.58 -4.45
C LEU A 317 0.03 -29.66 -4.91
#